data_AF-A0A565BZB8-F1
#
_entry.id   AF-A0A565BZB8-F1
#
_cell.length_a   1.000
_cell.length_b   1.000
_cell.length_c   1.000
_cell.angle_alpha   90.00
_cell.angle_beta   90.00
_cell.angle_gamma   90.00
#
_symmetry.space_group_name_H-M   'P 1'
#
loop_
_entity.id
_entity.type
_entity.pdbx_description
1 polymer ?
#
loop_
_entity_poly.entity_id
_entity_poly.type
_entity_poly.pdbx_seq_one_letter_code
_entity_poly.pdbx_strand_id
1 'polypeptide(L)'
;MNDYLQERAKGSTFYGFKGGPACIMKCKYVELNAEYIQPHRNQGGFDMICSGRDKIETPEQIYSEMIGNVMIDASASENAIRYIQALPKLVWLSFYNAYMGPVLCFAQGLKNLKILDIVQMKHLTQVVIEDGAMFELQKLHVRDCRGLESVPKGIENLVNLQELHLSHVSYQLVERIRGERSVDRSRVKHIPTIKHHFRNDDGSFYVSLSS
;
A
#
# COMPACT_ATOMS: atom_id res chain seq x y z
N MET A 1 13.06 4.89 -5.52
CA MET A 1 12.04 5.00 -4.46
C MET A 1 11.74 6.45 -4.14
N ASN A 2 12.75 7.26 -3.75
CA ASN A 2 12.55 8.70 -3.54
C ASN A 2 12.16 9.45 -4.83
N ASP A 3 12.85 9.19 -5.96
CA ASP A 3 12.51 9.81 -7.25
C ASP A 3 11.05 9.51 -7.68
N TYR A 4 10.62 8.25 -7.50
CA TYR A 4 9.25 7.80 -7.77
C TYR A 4 8.21 8.47 -6.85
N LEU A 5 8.57 8.76 -5.60
CA LEU A 5 7.73 9.48 -4.65
C LEU A 5 7.60 10.96 -5.03
N GLN A 6 8.70 11.62 -5.38
CA GLN A 6 8.68 13.04 -5.76
C GLN A 6 8.00 13.30 -7.11
N GLU A 7 8.04 12.35 -8.05
CA GLU A 7 7.28 12.42 -9.31
C GLU A 7 5.77 12.35 -9.09
N ARG A 8 5.30 11.67 -8.04
CA ARG A 8 3.88 11.44 -7.77
C ARG A 8 3.29 12.34 -6.68
N ALA A 9 4.10 12.77 -5.71
CA ALA A 9 3.68 13.63 -4.60
C ALA A 9 4.83 14.57 -4.20
N LYS A 10 5.02 15.63 -4.99
CA LYS A 10 6.05 16.64 -4.79
C LYS A 10 5.97 17.28 -3.40
N GLY A 11 7.09 17.32 -2.67
CA GLY A 11 7.16 17.88 -1.32
C GLY A 11 6.85 16.89 -0.19
N SER A 12 6.78 15.61 -0.52
CA SER A 12 6.58 14.54 0.47
C SER A 12 7.90 14.05 1.04
N THR A 13 7.91 13.66 2.31
CA THR A 13 9.10 13.12 2.97
C THR A 13 9.03 11.59 3.01
N PHE A 14 10.13 10.92 2.65
CA PHE A 14 10.24 9.46 2.63
C PHE A 14 10.97 8.99 3.90
N TYR A 15 10.26 8.32 4.80
CA TYR A 15 10.84 7.85 6.05
C TYR A 15 11.17 6.36 5.99
N GLY A 16 12.41 6.01 6.34
CA GLY A 16 12.86 4.64 6.59
C GLY A 16 13.18 4.43 8.06
N PHE A 17 12.79 3.28 8.62
CA PHE A 17 13.04 2.94 10.01
C PHE A 17 14.26 2.03 10.11
N LYS A 18 15.35 2.54 10.71
CA LYS A 18 16.64 1.85 10.79
C LYS A 18 16.64 0.83 11.92
N GLY A 19 16.77 -0.47 11.68
CA GLY A 19 16.87 -1.52 12.70
C GLY A 19 15.54 -2.17 13.05
N GLY A 20 14.56 -2.19 12.13
CA GLY A 20 13.23 -2.78 12.32
C GLY A 20 12.24 -1.93 13.13
N PRO A 21 11.08 -2.51 13.52
CA PRO A 21 9.98 -1.75 14.11
C PRO A 21 10.31 -1.10 15.46
N ALA A 22 11.32 -1.59 16.19
CA ALA A 22 11.81 -0.93 17.40
C ALA A 22 12.34 0.50 17.17
N CYS A 23 12.64 0.88 15.92
CA CYS A 23 13.10 2.22 15.61
C CYS A 23 11.99 3.19 15.18
N ILE A 24 10.77 2.66 14.95
CA ILE A 24 9.54 3.45 15.10
C ILE A 24 9.42 3.91 16.56
N MET A 25 9.77 3.03 17.51
CA MET A 25 9.66 3.26 18.97
C MET A 25 10.68 4.26 19.54
N LYS A 26 11.82 4.47 18.88
CA LYS A 26 12.95 5.27 19.40
C LYS A 26 13.17 6.59 18.67
N CYS A 27 12.27 7.01 17.78
CA CYS A 27 12.48 8.14 16.86
C CYS A 27 13.81 8.05 16.08
N LYS A 28 14.25 6.83 15.76
CA LYS A 28 15.42 6.59 14.89
C LYS A 28 14.92 6.26 13.49
N TYR A 29 14.18 7.19 12.91
CA TYR A 29 13.93 7.21 11.49
C TYR A 29 15.03 8.00 10.81
N VAL A 30 15.28 7.68 9.55
CA VAL A 30 16.11 8.49 8.67
C VAL A 30 15.26 8.93 7.50
N GLU A 31 15.37 10.20 7.16
CA GLU A 31 14.86 10.68 5.88
C GLU A 31 15.68 9.98 4.78
N LEU A 32 15.00 9.14 4.02
CA LEU A 32 15.59 8.41 2.91
C LEU A 32 15.58 9.32 1.68
N ASN A 33 16.46 10.33 1.69
CA ASN A 33 16.67 11.20 0.55
C ASN A 33 17.53 10.51 -0.54
N ALA A 34 17.70 11.17 -1.69
CA ALA A 34 18.43 10.57 -2.81
C ALA A 34 19.90 10.27 -2.45
N GLU A 35 20.53 11.11 -1.63
CA GLU A 35 21.92 10.95 -1.17
C GLU A 35 22.07 9.74 -0.22
N TYR A 36 21.05 9.45 0.58
CA TYR A 36 21.04 8.30 1.49
C TYR A 36 20.83 6.97 0.76
N ILE A 37 20.00 6.98 -0.29
CA ILE A 37 19.61 5.79 -1.05
C ILE A 37 20.67 5.40 -2.08
N GLN A 38 21.35 6.37 -2.70
CA GLN A 38 22.31 6.12 -3.78
C GLN A 38 23.40 5.08 -3.45
N PRO A 39 24.02 5.07 -2.26
CA PRO A 39 25.03 4.08 -1.90
C PRO A 39 24.49 2.63 -1.81
N HIS A 40 23.19 2.45 -1.57
CA HIS A 40 22.56 1.15 -1.28
C HIS A 40 21.66 0.64 -2.43
N ARG A 41 21.61 1.35 -3.56
CA ARG A 41 20.66 1.15 -4.67
C ARG A 41 20.71 -0.26 -5.30
N ASN A 42 21.80 -1.00 -5.08
CA ASN A 42 22.06 -2.34 -5.63
C ASN A 42 22.32 -3.43 -4.57
N GLN A 43 22.16 -3.12 -3.28
CA GLN A 43 22.49 -4.03 -2.17
C GLN A 43 21.26 -4.72 -1.55
N GLY A 44 20.06 -4.38 -2.04
CA GLY A 44 18.80 -4.82 -1.43
C GLY A 44 18.42 -3.98 -0.21
N GLY A 45 17.12 -3.95 0.15
CA GLY A 45 16.61 -3.12 1.26
C GLY A 45 17.16 -3.50 2.65
N PHE A 46 17.70 -4.71 2.79
CA PHE A 46 18.25 -5.24 4.04
C PHE A 46 19.50 -4.51 4.52
N ASP A 47 20.40 -4.13 3.61
CA ASP A 47 21.64 -3.42 3.96
C ASP A 47 21.39 -1.94 4.29
N MET A 48 20.32 -1.36 3.74
CA MET A 48 20.03 0.07 3.89
C MET A 48 19.42 0.43 5.25
N ILE A 49 18.57 -0.45 5.80
CA ILE A 49 17.81 -0.15 7.02
C ILE A 49 17.87 -1.23 8.09
N CYS A 50 18.61 -2.33 7.93
CA CYS A 50 18.73 -3.43 8.91
C CYS A 50 17.38 -4.03 9.39
N SER A 51 17.16 -5.33 9.19
CA SER A 51 15.95 -6.00 9.69
C SER A 51 16.01 -6.20 11.21
N GLY A 52 15.21 -5.45 11.97
CA GLY A 52 14.88 -5.79 13.37
C GLY A 52 13.61 -6.63 13.45
N ARG A 53 13.54 -7.51 14.45
CA ARG A 53 12.44 -8.48 14.68
C ARG A 53 11.42 -8.02 15.73
N ASP A 54 11.38 -6.73 16.03
CA ASP A 54 10.53 -6.19 17.10
C ASP A 54 9.11 -5.91 16.60
N LYS A 55 8.10 -5.96 17.48
CA LYS A 55 6.68 -5.73 17.14
C LYS A 55 6.22 -4.39 17.71
N ILE A 56 5.36 -3.68 16.98
CA ILE A 56 4.62 -2.51 17.50
C ILE A 56 3.41 -3.06 18.27
N GLU A 57 3.28 -2.66 19.54
CA GLU A 57 2.35 -3.27 20.50
C GLU A 57 1.42 -2.26 21.19
N THR A 58 1.70 -0.95 21.15
CA THR A 58 0.84 0.07 21.78
C THR A 58 0.66 1.37 20.94
N PRO A 59 -0.48 2.09 21.08
CA PRO A 59 -0.77 3.31 20.29
C PRO A 59 0.15 4.50 20.61
N GLU A 60 0.69 4.56 21.82
CA GLU A 60 1.59 5.63 22.29
C GLU A 60 2.96 5.56 21.59
N GLN A 61 3.26 4.47 20.89
CA GLN A 61 4.50 4.23 20.15
C GLN A 61 4.51 4.91 18.76
N ILE A 62 3.40 5.54 18.36
CA ILE A 62 3.27 6.27 17.10
C ILE A 62 3.19 7.77 17.38
N TYR A 63 4.23 8.51 17.00
CA TYR A 63 4.27 9.95 17.16
C TYR A 63 3.28 10.66 16.23
N SER A 64 2.41 11.51 16.79
CA SER A 64 1.33 12.23 16.10
C SER A 64 1.82 13.29 15.09
N GLU A 65 3.13 13.51 15.02
CA GLU A 65 3.80 14.47 14.13
C GLU A 65 4.17 13.89 12.76
N MET A 66 3.85 12.63 12.45
CA MET A 66 4.00 12.07 11.10
C MET A 66 3.08 12.79 10.11
N ILE A 67 3.58 13.92 9.60
CA ILE A 67 3.02 14.70 8.52
C ILE A 67 3.67 14.20 7.25
N GLY A 68 2.90 13.48 6.44
CA GLY A 68 3.37 13.05 5.13
C GLY A 68 3.74 11.57 5.08
N ASN A 69 3.31 10.98 3.98
CA ASN A 69 3.63 9.70 3.37
C ASN A 69 4.43 8.69 4.22
N VAL A 70 3.80 7.55 4.52
CA VAL A 70 4.43 6.46 5.27
C VAL A 70 4.60 5.25 4.36
N MET A 71 5.81 4.70 4.32
CA MET A 71 6.06 3.38 3.76
C MET A 71 6.47 2.42 4.87
N ILE A 72 5.91 1.22 4.82
CA ILE A 72 6.13 0.17 5.80
C ILE A 72 6.75 -1.01 5.05
N ASP A 73 7.95 -1.41 5.47
CA ASP A 73 8.74 -2.52 4.92
C ASP A 73 9.26 -3.42 6.05
N ALA A 74 8.33 -3.85 6.90
CA ALA A 74 8.55 -4.78 8.00
C ALA A 74 7.27 -5.57 8.24
N SER A 75 7.37 -6.80 8.75
CA SER A 75 6.20 -7.62 9.10
C SER A 75 5.39 -6.96 10.23
N ALA A 76 4.42 -6.14 9.85
CA ALA A 76 3.46 -5.50 10.73
C ALA A 76 2.52 -6.56 11.32
N SER A 77 2.31 -6.48 12.63
CA SER A 77 1.20 -7.18 13.30
C SER A 77 -0.12 -6.48 12.97
N GLU A 78 -1.24 -7.15 13.22
CA GLU A 78 -2.56 -6.51 13.15
C GLU A 78 -2.67 -5.28 14.06
N ASN A 79 -2.00 -5.31 15.22
CA ASN A 79 -1.93 -4.17 16.13
C ASN A 79 -1.19 -2.98 15.51
N ALA A 80 -0.07 -3.23 14.82
CA ALA A 80 0.64 -2.18 14.10
C ALA A 80 -0.28 -1.50 13.06
N ILE A 81 -1.05 -2.28 12.30
CA ILE A 81 -2.02 -1.77 11.31
C ILE A 81 -3.08 -0.88 11.99
N ARG A 82 -3.56 -1.25 13.18
CA ARG A 82 -4.50 -0.40 13.96
C ARG A 82 -3.92 0.95 14.33
N TYR A 83 -2.64 1.01 14.69
CA TYR A 83 -2.02 2.28 15.07
C TYR A 83 -1.74 3.19 13.86
N ILE A 84 -1.32 2.61 12.73
CA ILE A 84 -1.13 3.36 11.48
C ILE A 84 -2.44 4.01 11.03
N GLN A 85 -3.54 3.28 11.19
CA GLN A 85 -4.87 3.76 10.87
C GLN A 85 -5.32 4.96 11.73
N ALA A 86 -4.75 5.13 12.92
CA ALA A 86 -5.04 6.27 13.79
C ALA A 86 -4.28 7.55 13.40
N LEU A 87 -3.38 7.50 12.42
CA LEU A 87 -2.61 8.67 11.97
C LEU A 87 -3.50 9.68 11.23
N PRO A 88 -3.79 10.85 11.82
CA PRO A 88 -4.87 11.72 11.35
C PRO A 88 -4.51 12.51 10.09
N LYS A 89 -3.23 12.62 9.73
CA LYS A 89 -2.72 13.48 8.63
C LYS A 89 -2.09 12.68 7.49
N LEU A 90 -2.31 11.37 7.44
CA LEU A 90 -1.68 10.53 6.43
C LEU A 90 -2.34 10.74 5.07
N VAL A 91 -1.54 11.10 4.06
CA VAL A 91 -2.01 11.35 2.68
C VAL A 91 -1.64 10.20 1.75
N TRP A 92 -0.50 9.54 1.99
CA TRP A 92 -0.07 8.36 1.25
C TRP A 92 0.39 7.29 2.23
N LEU A 93 -0.08 6.07 2.04
CA LEU A 93 0.36 4.89 2.76
C LEU A 93 0.82 3.82 1.77
N SER A 94 2.00 3.24 1.99
CA SER A 94 2.52 2.13 1.19
C SER A 94 2.92 0.97 2.08
N PHE A 95 2.30 -0.19 1.87
CA PHE A 95 2.74 -1.46 2.43
C PHE A 95 3.60 -2.19 1.41
N TYR A 96 4.87 -2.43 1.73
CA TYR A 96 5.78 -3.24 0.92
C TYR A 96 6.20 -4.46 1.71
N ASN A 97 5.78 -5.66 1.29
CA ASN A 97 6.11 -6.92 1.97
C ASN A 97 5.85 -6.87 3.50
N ALA A 98 4.84 -6.10 3.91
CA ALA A 98 4.72 -5.59 5.27
C ALA A 98 3.69 -6.35 6.13
N TYR A 99 2.96 -7.32 5.58
CA TYR A 99 2.02 -8.11 6.37
C TYR A 99 1.99 -9.53 5.84
N MET A 100 2.14 -10.47 6.77
CA MET A 100 2.25 -11.91 6.48
C MET A 100 0.93 -12.65 6.68
N GLY A 101 -0.12 -11.96 7.13
CA GLY A 101 -1.44 -12.56 7.31
C GLY A 101 -2.24 -12.63 6.00
N PRO A 102 -3.30 -13.46 5.98
CA PRO A 102 -4.13 -13.65 4.80
C PRO A 102 -5.10 -12.48 4.55
N VAL A 103 -5.49 -11.74 5.59
CA VAL A 103 -6.53 -10.70 5.51
C VAL A 103 -6.01 -9.38 6.04
N LEU A 104 -5.83 -8.39 5.17
CA LEU A 104 -5.51 -7.02 5.57
C LEU A 104 -6.81 -6.23 5.75
N CYS A 105 -7.10 -5.79 6.97
CA CYS A 105 -8.31 -5.03 7.28
C CYS A 105 -8.00 -3.57 7.62
N PHE A 106 -8.73 -2.66 6.96
CA PHE A 106 -8.77 -1.25 7.27
C PHE A 106 -10.15 -0.90 7.88
N ALA A 107 -10.20 -0.73 9.19
CA ALA A 107 -11.43 -0.47 9.95
C ALA A 107 -11.84 1.01 9.96
N GLN A 108 -10.95 1.93 10.37
CA GLN A 108 -11.28 3.35 10.49
C GLN A 108 -10.03 4.23 10.60
N GLY A 109 -10.12 5.52 10.25
CA GLY A 109 -9.18 6.56 10.74
C GLY A 109 -8.25 7.19 9.70
N LEU A 110 -8.10 6.58 8.51
CA LEU A 110 -7.28 7.10 7.41
C LEU A 110 -8.04 8.16 6.57
N LYS A 111 -8.66 9.13 7.25
CA LYS A 111 -9.63 10.08 6.68
C LYS A 111 -9.07 11.01 5.60
N ASN A 112 -7.77 11.30 5.64
CA ASN A 112 -7.09 12.18 4.69
C ASN A 112 -6.27 11.42 3.62
N LEU A 113 -6.36 10.09 3.62
CA LEU A 113 -5.55 9.25 2.75
C LEU A 113 -6.04 9.35 1.31
N LYS A 114 -5.14 9.74 0.40
CA LYS A 114 -5.41 9.88 -1.03
C LYS A 114 -4.80 8.77 -1.86
N ILE A 115 -3.69 8.18 -1.40
CA ILE A 115 -2.96 7.13 -2.13
C ILE A 115 -2.67 5.96 -1.20
N LEU A 116 -3.04 4.76 -1.64
CA LEU A 116 -2.71 3.51 -0.97
C LEU A 116 -1.96 2.59 -1.93
N ASP A 117 -0.76 2.17 -1.55
CA ASP A 117 0.01 1.14 -2.23
C ASP A 117 0.04 -0.14 -1.39
N ILE A 118 -0.27 -1.28 -2.02
CA ILE A 118 -0.18 -2.62 -1.45
C ILE A 118 0.74 -3.43 -2.35
N VAL A 119 1.95 -3.71 -1.90
CA VAL A 119 3.05 -4.20 -2.74
C VAL A 119 3.69 -5.45 -2.14
N GLN A 120 3.86 -6.49 -2.95
CA GLN A 120 4.58 -7.73 -2.60
C GLN A 120 4.05 -8.46 -1.35
N MET A 121 2.73 -8.42 -1.13
CA MET A 121 2.08 -9.08 0.00
C MET A 121 1.75 -10.53 -0.35
N LYS A 122 2.76 -11.41 -0.30
CA LYS A 122 2.69 -12.78 -0.87
C LYS A 122 1.62 -13.68 -0.27
N HIS A 123 1.30 -13.50 1.01
CA HIS A 123 0.30 -14.31 1.73
C HIS A 123 -1.11 -13.70 1.72
N LEU A 124 -1.24 -12.48 1.21
CA LEU A 124 -2.49 -11.73 1.24
C LEU A 124 -3.49 -12.32 0.25
N THR A 125 -4.63 -12.79 0.75
CA THR A 125 -5.73 -13.35 -0.04
C THR A 125 -6.94 -12.42 -0.09
N GLN A 126 -7.05 -11.51 0.88
CA GLN A 126 -8.17 -10.58 0.99
C GLN A 126 -7.74 -9.22 1.55
N VAL A 127 -8.29 -8.15 0.99
CA VAL A 127 -8.28 -6.81 1.59
C VAL A 127 -9.70 -6.43 1.96
N VAL A 128 -9.89 -5.89 3.16
CA VAL A 128 -11.16 -5.37 3.67
C VAL A 128 -10.99 -3.89 3.96
N ILE A 129 -11.86 -3.07 3.40
CA ILE A 129 -11.95 -1.64 3.67
C ILE A 129 -13.35 -1.42 4.24
N GLU A 130 -13.43 -1.21 5.55
CA GLU A 130 -14.69 -0.94 6.23
C GLU A 130 -15.15 0.50 5.97
N ASP A 131 -16.43 0.74 6.22
CA ASP A 131 -17.06 2.04 6.01
C ASP A 131 -16.39 3.13 6.86
N GLY A 132 -16.02 4.24 6.22
CA GLY A 132 -15.35 5.35 6.90
C GLY A 132 -13.85 5.15 7.12
N ALA A 133 -13.24 4.07 6.60
CA ALA A 133 -11.80 3.86 6.68
C ALA A 133 -10.99 4.94 5.95
N MET A 134 -11.30 5.24 4.68
CA MET A 134 -10.51 6.11 3.81
C MET A 134 -11.31 6.76 2.67
N PHE A 135 -12.32 7.57 2.99
CA PHE A 135 -13.24 8.14 2.01
C PHE A 135 -12.61 9.13 1.00
N GLU A 136 -11.46 9.75 1.33
CA GLU A 136 -10.70 10.63 0.43
C GLU A 136 -9.77 9.88 -0.53
N LEU A 137 -9.80 8.54 -0.55
CA LEU A 137 -8.89 7.76 -1.37
C LEU A 137 -9.13 8.00 -2.86
N GLN A 138 -8.10 8.43 -3.58
CA GLN A 138 -8.14 8.75 -5.00
C GLN A 138 -7.41 7.72 -5.85
N LYS A 139 -6.38 7.06 -5.29
CA LYS A 139 -5.56 6.07 -6.01
C LYS A 139 -5.30 4.85 -5.15
N LEU A 140 -5.53 3.69 -5.74
CA LEU A 140 -5.19 2.40 -5.15
C LEU A 140 -4.27 1.64 -6.10
N HIS A 141 -3.07 1.30 -5.64
CA HIS A 141 -2.15 0.45 -6.36
C HIS A 141 -1.99 -0.88 -5.65
N VAL A 142 -2.21 -1.98 -6.38
CA VAL A 142 -1.93 -3.34 -5.91
C VAL A 142 -0.88 -3.94 -6.84
N ARG A 143 0.30 -4.24 -6.30
CA ARG A 143 1.45 -4.74 -7.08
C ARG A 143 2.00 -6.03 -6.47
N ASP A 144 2.28 -7.02 -7.31
CA ASP A 144 2.91 -8.29 -6.94
C ASP A 144 2.18 -9.03 -5.80
N CYS A 145 0.86 -8.85 -5.67
CA CYS A 145 -0.01 -9.53 -4.71
C CYS A 145 -0.73 -10.69 -5.39
N ARG A 146 0.00 -11.75 -5.72
CA ARG A 146 -0.48 -12.86 -6.56
C ARG A 146 -1.50 -13.78 -5.88
N GLY A 147 -1.61 -13.73 -4.55
CA GLY A 147 -2.60 -14.48 -3.78
C GLY A 147 -3.96 -13.78 -3.65
N LEU A 148 -4.06 -12.49 -4.01
CA LEU A 148 -5.29 -11.72 -3.86
C LEU A 148 -6.26 -12.10 -4.98
N GLU A 149 -7.38 -12.74 -4.65
CA GLU A 149 -8.30 -13.34 -5.63
C GLU A 149 -9.45 -12.42 -6.05
N SER A 150 -9.66 -11.30 -5.35
CA SER A 150 -10.75 -10.35 -5.63
C SER A 150 -10.34 -8.93 -5.29
N VAL A 151 -11.06 -7.94 -5.82
CA VAL A 151 -10.88 -6.55 -5.42
C VAL A 151 -11.26 -6.35 -3.94
N PRO A 152 -10.65 -5.38 -3.24
CA PRO A 152 -10.91 -5.14 -1.81
C PRO A 152 -12.40 -5.09 -1.48
N LYS A 153 -12.84 -5.81 -0.44
CA LYS A 153 -14.20 -5.67 0.08
C LYS A 153 -14.43 -4.24 0.55
N GLY A 154 -15.55 -3.63 0.17
CA GLY A 154 -15.85 -2.22 0.42
C GLY A 154 -15.23 -1.24 -0.60
N ILE A 155 -14.57 -1.72 -1.67
CA ILE A 155 -14.08 -0.85 -2.74
C ILE A 155 -15.20 0.00 -3.37
N GLU A 156 -16.42 -0.55 -3.43
CA GLU A 156 -17.64 0.14 -3.87
C GLU A 156 -17.97 1.40 -3.06
N ASN A 157 -17.47 1.52 -1.83
CA ASN A 157 -17.72 2.65 -0.93
C ASN A 157 -16.68 3.77 -1.10
N LEU A 158 -15.64 3.56 -1.91
CA LEU A 158 -14.59 4.53 -2.20
C LEU A 158 -15.03 5.46 -3.33
N VAL A 159 -16.05 6.26 -3.07
CA VAL A 159 -16.71 7.14 -4.07
C VAL A 159 -15.78 8.15 -4.74
N ASN A 160 -14.66 8.50 -4.11
CA ASN A 160 -13.66 9.42 -4.66
C ASN A 160 -12.54 8.71 -5.43
N LEU A 161 -12.54 7.38 -5.51
CA LEU A 161 -11.48 6.60 -6.15
C LEU A 161 -11.47 6.83 -7.67
N GLN A 162 -10.38 7.43 -8.14
CA GLN A 162 -10.21 7.79 -9.55
C GLN A 162 -9.43 6.71 -10.32
N GLU A 163 -8.46 6.08 -9.65
CA GLU A 163 -7.53 5.17 -10.29
C GLU A 163 -7.34 3.87 -9.48
N LEU A 164 -7.57 2.74 -10.13
CA LEU A 164 -7.20 1.41 -9.65
C LEU A 164 -6.11 0.84 -10.56
N HIS A 165 -4.94 0.56 -10.00
CA HIS A 165 -3.82 -0.04 -10.72
C HIS A 165 -3.53 -1.43 -10.17
N LEU A 166 -3.59 -2.42 -11.05
CA LEU A 166 -3.35 -3.82 -10.75
C LEU A 166 -2.11 -4.24 -11.52
N SER A 167 -1.06 -4.66 -10.82
CA SER A 167 0.21 -5.05 -11.44
C SER A 167 0.65 -6.41 -10.92
N HIS A 168 0.80 -7.40 -11.81
CA HIS A 168 1.18 -8.77 -11.43
C HIS A 168 0.33 -9.34 -10.28
N VAL A 169 -0.99 -9.13 -10.36
CA VAL A 169 -1.99 -9.69 -9.44
C VAL A 169 -2.45 -11.06 -9.94
N SER A 170 -3.32 -11.74 -9.17
CA SER A 170 -3.89 -13.02 -9.61
C SER A 170 -4.74 -12.87 -10.88
N TYR A 171 -4.75 -13.91 -11.71
CA TYR A 171 -5.64 -13.98 -12.87
C TYR A 171 -7.12 -13.95 -12.45
N GLN A 172 -7.43 -14.63 -11.34
CA GLN A 172 -8.77 -14.70 -10.74
C GLN A 172 -9.33 -13.30 -10.44
N LEU A 173 -8.53 -12.43 -9.82
CA LEU A 173 -8.95 -11.06 -9.53
C LEU A 173 -9.30 -10.29 -10.80
N VAL A 174 -8.45 -10.39 -11.82
CA VAL A 174 -8.63 -9.70 -13.10
C VAL A 174 -9.90 -10.17 -13.80
N GLU A 175 -10.14 -11.48 -13.88
CA GLU A 175 -11.33 -12.02 -14.52
C GLU A 175 -12.63 -11.61 -13.81
N ARG A 176 -12.60 -11.51 -12.48
CA ARG A 176 -13.77 -11.08 -11.71
C ARG A 176 -14.23 -9.66 -12.02
N ILE A 177 -13.37 -8.81 -12.57
CA ILE A 177 -13.72 -7.44 -12.99
C ILE A 177 -13.69 -7.23 -14.51
N ARG A 178 -13.19 -8.20 -15.28
CA ARG A 178 -13.05 -8.10 -16.73
C ARG A 178 -14.40 -8.26 -17.41
N GLY A 179 -14.94 -7.18 -17.98
CA GLY A 179 -16.20 -7.20 -18.74
C GLY A 179 -17.45 -6.98 -17.88
N GLU A 180 -18.56 -6.66 -18.55
CA GLU A 180 -19.78 -6.14 -17.90
C GLU A 180 -20.50 -7.15 -17.00
N ARG A 181 -20.41 -8.45 -17.32
CA ARG A 181 -21.13 -9.53 -16.61
C ARG A 181 -20.31 -10.17 -15.49
N SER A 182 -19.12 -9.64 -15.22
CA SER A 182 -18.21 -10.23 -14.25
C SER A 182 -18.60 -9.91 -12.81
N VAL A 183 -18.33 -10.85 -11.90
CA VAL A 183 -18.90 -10.89 -10.54
C VAL A 183 -18.63 -9.61 -9.73
N ASP A 184 -17.44 -9.03 -9.87
CA ASP A 184 -17.04 -7.82 -9.15
C ASP A 184 -17.18 -6.54 -10.00
N ARG A 185 -17.75 -6.62 -11.21
CA ARG A 185 -17.81 -5.47 -12.12
C ARG A 185 -18.61 -4.30 -11.56
N SER A 186 -19.76 -4.59 -10.94
CA SER A 186 -20.60 -3.56 -10.31
C SER A 186 -19.86 -2.80 -9.20
N ARG A 187 -18.95 -3.48 -8.49
CA ARG A 187 -18.19 -2.92 -7.36
C ARG A 187 -17.14 -1.90 -7.81
N VAL A 188 -16.60 -2.05 -9.03
CA VAL A 188 -15.57 -1.14 -9.58
C VAL A 188 -16.09 -0.18 -10.64
N LYS A 189 -17.39 -0.21 -10.97
CA LYS A 189 -17.98 0.57 -12.07
C LYS A 189 -17.86 2.09 -11.88
N HIS A 190 -17.79 2.54 -10.63
CA HIS A 190 -17.63 3.96 -10.29
C HIS A 190 -16.21 4.48 -10.52
N ILE A 191 -15.22 3.61 -10.71
CA ILE A 191 -13.80 3.97 -10.89
C ILE A 191 -13.54 4.29 -12.37
N PRO A 192 -13.20 5.54 -12.75
CA PRO A 192 -13.01 5.91 -14.15
C PRO A 192 -11.83 5.20 -14.82
N THR A 193 -10.73 5.02 -14.09
CA THR A 193 -9.50 4.46 -14.64
C THR A 193 -9.10 3.17 -13.93
N ILE A 194 -9.18 2.04 -14.64
CA ILE A 194 -8.71 0.75 -14.14
C ILE A 194 -7.63 0.23 -15.08
N LYS A 195 -6.43 0.05 -14.54
CA LYS A 195 -5.23 -0.31 -15.29
C LYS A 195 -4.70 -1.65 -14.82
N HIS A 196 -4.47 -2.56 -15.75
CA HIS A 196 -3.85 -3.84 -15.48
C HIS A 196 -2.52 -3.97 -16.23
N HIS A 197 -1.45 -4.23 -15.49
CA HIS A 197 -0.13 -4.49 -16.03
C HIS A 197 0.33 -5.91 -15.63
N PHE A 198 0.85 -6.66 -16.59
CA PHE A 198 1.37 -8.01 -16.36
C PHE A 198 2.56 -8.30 -17.27
N ARG A 199 3.31 -9.36 -16.96
CA ARG A 199 4.44 -9.83 -17.76
C ARG A 199 4.26 -11.30 -18.06
N ASN A 200 4.54 -11.68 -19.31
CA ASN A 200 4.68 -13.07 -19.76
C ASN A 200 6.01 -13.20 -20.55
N ASP A 201 6.22 -14.33 -21.22
CA ASP A 201 7.44 -14.60 -21.98
C ASP A 201 7.66 -13.63 -23.16
N ASP A 202 6.57 -13.02 -23.67
CA ASP A 202 6.60 -12.07 -24.79
C ASP A 202 6.88 -10.62 -24.35
N GLY A 203 6.94 -10.36 -23.03
CA GLY A 203 7.28 -9.06 -22.47
C GLY A 203 6.26 -8.49 -21.48
N SER A 204 6.25 -7.17 -21.35
CA SER A 204 5.38 -6.42 -20.43
C SER A 204 4.17 -5.85 -21.17
N PHE A 205 2.98 -6.11 -20.63
CA PHE A 205 1.71 -5.76 -21.24
C PHE A 205 0.90 -4.84 -20.34
N TYR A 206 0.09 -4.00 -20.98
CA TYR A 206 -0.85 -3.10 -20.34
C TYR A 206 -2.23 -3.27 -20.96
N VAL A 207 -3.25 -3.36 -20.11
CA VAL A 207 -4.65 -3.48 -20.50
C VAL A 207 -5.48 -2.52 -19.66
N SER A 208 -6.34 -1.73 -20.31
CA SER A 208 -7.39 -0.99 -19.62
C SER A 208 -8.54 -1.94 -19.29
N LEU A 209 -8.97 -1.92 -18.04
CA LEU A 209 -10.15 -2.65 -17.56
C LEU A 209 -11.32 -1.71 -17.23
N SER A 210 -11.19 -0.42 -17.57
CA SER A 210 -12.26 0.58 -17.42
C SER A 210 -13.55 0.16 -18.14
N SER A 211 -14.67 0.79 -17.77
CA SER A 211 -15.96 0.64 -18.45
C SER A 211 -16.09 1.59 -19.63
#